data_AF-G8FJB5-F1
#
_entry.id   AF-G8FJB5-F1
#
_cell.length_a   1.000
_cell.length_b   1.000
_cell.length_c   1.000
_cell.angle_alpha   90.00
_cell.angle_beta   90.00
_cell.angle_gamma   90.00
#
_symmetry.space_group_name_H-M   'P 1'
#
loop_
_entity.id
_entity.type
_entity.pdbx_description
1 polymer ?
#
loop_
_entity_poly.entity_id
_entity_poly.type
_entity_poly.pdbx_seq_one_letter_code
_entity_poly.pdbx_strand_id
1 'polypeptide(L)'
;SGRSVIVVGPLLSLHQCGLPREIAIELFQTFVIRGLIRQDVASNTGIAKSKIREKEPIVWEILQEVMQGHPVLLNRAPTLHRLGIQAFQPILVEGRAICLHPLVCKGFNADFDGDQMAVHVP
;
A
#
# COMPACT_ATOMS: atom_id res chain seq x y z
N SER A 1 -8.81 -1.95 4.71
CA SER A 1 -7.58 -2.69 5.03
C SER A 1 -7.42 -3.81 4.02
N GLY A 2 -6.20 -4.32 3.86
CA GLY A 2 -5.88 -5.42 2.94
C GLY A 2 -4.97 -6.44 3.62
N ARG A 3 -4.75 -7.59 2.97
CA ARG A 3 -3.80 -8.61 3.42
C ARG A 3 -3.16 -9.27 2.21
N SER A 4 -1.85 -9.53 2.30
CA SER A 4 -1.16 -10.37 1.31
C SER A 4 0.05 -11.06 1.92
N VAL A 5 0.59 -12.03 1.18
CA VAL A 5 1.86 -12.70 1.47
C VAL A 5 2.98 -11.66 1.42
N ILE A 6 3.97 -11.79 2.31
CA ILE A 6 5.16 -10.94 2.30
C ILE A 6 6.30 -11.58 1.54
N VAL A 7 7.09 -10.75 0.86
CA VAL A 7 8.35 -11.12 0.20
C VAL A 7 9.44 -10.15 0.62
N VAL A 8 10.69 -10.58 0.49
CA VAL A 8 11.85 -9.75 0.87
C VAL A 8 12.01 -8.56 -0.09
N GLY A 9 12.11 -7.35 0.47
CA GLY A 9 12.39 -6.12 -0.27
C GLY A 9 13.77 -5.56 0.08
N PRO A 10 14.88 -6.12 -0.42
CA PRO A 10 16.24 -5.76 0.00
C PRO A 10 16.67 -4.37 -0.47
N LEU A 11 16.01 -3.81 -1.48
CA LEU A 11 16.29 -2.48 -2.04
C LEU A 11 15.47 -1.36 -1.39
N LEU A 12 14.56 -1.70 -0.48
CA LEU A 12 13.76 -0.72 0.24
C LEU A 12 14.63 0.05 1.23
N SER A 13 14.32 1.31 1.47
CA SER A 13 14.82 2.00 2.67
C SER A 13 14.09 1.47 3.90
N LEU A 14 14.70 1.61 5.09
CA LEU A 14 14.13 1.05 6.34
C LEU A 14 12.69 1.51 6.64
N HIS A 15 12.34 2.72 6.24
CA HIS A 15 11.03 3.33 6.46
C HIS A 15 10.02 3.03 5.32
N GLN A 16 10.38 2.22 4.32
CA GLN A 16 9.56 1.94 3.15
C GLN A 16 9.01 0.51 3.16
N CYS A 17 7.86 0.33 2.52
CA CYS A 17 7.33 -0.99 2.16
C CYS A 17 6.84 -0.99 0.71
N GLY A 18 6.95 -2.13 0.02
CA GLY A 18 6.35 -2.31 -1.30
C GLY A 18 4.89 -2.70 -1.17
N LEU A 19 3.99 -1.94 -1.80
CA LEU A 19 2.56 -2.21 -1.83
C LEU A 19 2.11 -2.56 -3.26
N PRO A 20 1.50 -3.74 -3.48
CA PRO A 20 0.96 -4.12 -4.78
C PRO A 20 -0.06 -3.12 -5.30
N ARG A 21 -0.05 -2.87 -6.62
CA ARG A 21 -0.98 -1.95 -7.29
C ARG A 21 -2.45 -2.24 -6.97
N GLU A 22 -2.85 -3.52 -6.96
CA GLU A 22 -4.22 -3.96 -6.68
C GLU A 22 -4.65 -3.61 -5.24
N ILE A 23 -3.77 -3.81 -4.26
CA ILE A 23 -4.06 -3.49 -2.86
C ILE A 23 -4.03 -1.97 -2.66
N ALA A 24 -3.07 -1.28 -3.27
CA ALA A 24 -2.93 0.16 -3.15
C ALA A 24 -4.17 0.90 -3.67
N ILE A 25 -4.68 0.52 -4.85
CA ILE A 25 -5.85 1.21 -5.42
C ILE A 25 -7.11 1.02 -4.57
N GLU A 26 -7.31 -0.16 -3.97
CA GLU A 26 -8.43 -0.42 -3.07
C GLU A 26 -8.32 0.39 -1.77
N LEU A 27 -7.14 0.40 -1.16
CA LEU A 27 -6.90 1.11 0.10
C LEU A 27 -6.99 2.63 -0.04
N PHE A 28 -6.49 3.16 -1.14
CA PHE A 28 -6.41 4.61 -1.38
C PHE A 28 -7.55 5.13 -2.27
N GLN A 29 -8.55 4.31 -2.60
CA GLN A 29 -9.59 4.65 -3.57
C GLN A 29 -10.26 6.01 -3.29
N THR A 30 -10.60 6.28 -2.03
CA THR A 30 -11.22 7.56 -1.64
C THR A 30 -10.32 8.76 -1.91
N PHE A 31 -9.02 8.62 -1.67
CA PHE A 31 -8.03 9.68 -1.90
C PHE A 31 -7.79 9.87 -3.40
N VAL A 32 -7.70 8.79 -4.17
CA VAL A 32 -7.55 8.83 -5.64
C VAL A 32 -8.76 9.50 -6.30
N ILE A 33 -9.99 9.18 -5.86
CA ILE A 33 -11.20 9.86 -6.35
C ILE A 33 -11.12 11.37 -6.09
N ARG A 34 -10.69 11.77 -4.88
CA ARG A 34 -10.51 13.20 -4.55
C ARG A 34 -9.42 13.85 -5.40
N GLY A 35 -8.32 13.16 -5.67
CA GLY A 35 -7.25 13.62 -6.56
C GLY A 35 -7.73 13.84 -7.99
N LEU A 36 -8.45 12.86 -8.57
CA LEU A 36 -9.02 12.93 -9.91
C LEU A 36 -9.97 14.12 -10.09
N ILE A 37 -10.79 14.41 -9.08
CA ILE A 37 -11.71 15.56 -9.13
C ILE A 37 -10.95 16.88 -8.95
N ARG A 38 -9.98 16.95 -8.03
CA ARG A 38 -9.19 18.16 -7.77
C ARG A 38 -8.32 18.59 -8.95
N GLN A 39 -7.89 17.64 -9.77
CA GLN A 39 -7.09 17.90 -10.97
C GLN A 39 -7.95 18.04 -12.24
N ASP A 40 -9.28 18.17 -12.10
CA ASP A 40 -10.24 18.27 -13.22
C ASP A 40 -10.20 17.10 -14.22
N VAL A 41 -9.60 15.96 -13.84
CA VAL A 41 -9.57 14.72 -14.64
C VAL A 41 -10.93 14.02 -14.64
N ALA A 42 -11.71 14.18 -13.56
CA ALA A 42 -13.07 13.67 -13.45
C ALA A 42 -14.03 14.74 -12.91
N SER A 43 -15.15 14.97 -13.61
CA SER A 43 -16.12 15.99 -13.19
C SER A 43 -16.97 15.59 -11.98
N ASN A 44 -17.01 14.31 -11.63
CA ASN A 44 -17.72 13.80 -10.46
C ASN A 44 -17.19 12.43 -10.02
N THR A 45 -17.65 11.99 -8.84
CA THR A 45 -17.32 10.69 -8.22
C THR A 45 -17.65 9.49 -9.12
N GLY A 46 -18.72 9.55 -9.91
CA GLY A 46 -19.12 8.46 -10.80
C GLY A 46 -18.10 8.24 -11.93
N ILE A 47 -17.70 9.32 -12.58
CA ILE A 47 -16.66 9.29 -13.63
C ILE A 47 -15.32 8.84 -13.03
N ALA A 48 -14.93 9.39 -11.87
CA ALA A 48 -13.70 8.99 -11.19
C ALA A 48 -13.65 7.47 -10.90
N LYS A 49 -14.76 6.90 -10.42
CA LYS A 49 -14.88 5.44 -10.23
C LYS A 49 -14.78 4.65 -11.54
N SER A 50 -15.33 5.17 -12.65
CA SER A 50 -15.19 4.55 -13.98
C SER A 50 -13.73 4.50 -14.42
N LYS A 51 -13.01 5.63 -14.32
CA LYS A 51 -11.58 5.72 -14.67
C LYS A 51 -10.71 4.74 -13.88
N ILE A 52 -10.99 4.60 -12.58
CA ILE A 52 -10.31 3.64 -11.71
C ILE A 52 -10.59 2.20 -12.18
N ARG A 53 -11.84 1.85 -12.48
CA ARG A 53 -12.23 0.52 -12.96
C ARG A 53 -11.59 0.19 -14.31
N GLU A 54 -11.49 1.18 -15.19
CA GLU A 54 -10.86 1.08 -16.51
C GLU A 54 -9.32 1.08 -16.44
N LYS A 55 -8.74 1.30 -15.25
CA LYS A 55 -7.30 1.34 -14.99
C LYS A 55 -6.56 2.33 -15.88
N GLU A 56 -7.17 3.49 -16.13
CA GLU A 56 -6.53 4.53 -16.95
C GLU A 56 -5.15 4.91 -16.40
N PRO A 57 -4.14 5.20 -17.26
CA PRO A 57 -2.78 5.49 -16.83
C PRO A 57 -2.67 6.58 -15.76
N ILE A 58 -3.47 7.65 -15.89
CA ILE A 58 -3.52 8.78 -14.97
C ILE A 58 -3.88 8.39 -13.53
N VAL A 59 -4.60 7.28 -13.34
CA VAL A 59 -4.97 6.77 -12.01
C VAL A 59 -3.72 6.33 -11.25
N TRP A 60 -2.74 5.76 -11.94
CA TRP A 60 -1.49 5.31 -11.31
C TRP A 60 -0.60 6.48 -10.91
N GLU A 61 -0.56 7.54 -11.72
CA GLU A 61 0.17 8.77 -11.40
C GLU A 61 -0.42 9.45 -10.15
N ILE A 62 -1.74 9.62 -10.12
CA ILE A 62 -2.45 10.19 -8.96
C ILE A 62 -2.30 9.29 -7.74
N LEU A 63 -2.35 7.96 -7.91
CA LEU A 63 -2.13 7.03 -6.80
C LEU A 63 -0.72 7.18 -6.20
N GLN A 64 0.31 7.31 -7.02
CA GLN A 64 1.68 7.55 -6.55
C GLN A 64 1.80 8.87 -5.78
N GLU A 65 1.20 9.94 -6.31
CA GLU A 65 1.17 11.26 -5.64
C GLU A 65 0.45 11.18 -4.29
N VAL A 66 -0.73 10.56 -4.26
CA VAL A 66 -1.52 10.37 -3.03
C VAL A 66 -0.76 9.54 -2.00
N MET A 67 -0.06 8.49 -2.42
CA MET A 67 0.69 7.63 -1.50
C MET A 67 1.88 8.36 -0.87
N GLN A 68 2.46 9.37 -1.54
CA GLN A 68 3.55 10.17 -0.96
C GLN A 68 3.02 10.95 0.26
N GLY A 69 3.70 10.77 1.40
CA GLY A 69 3.32 11.43 2.65
C GLY A 69 2.15 10.78 3.40
N HIS A 70 1.58 9.68 2.89
CA HIS A 70 0.54 8.91 3.56
C HIS A 70 1.07 7.55 4.00
N PRO A 71 1.61 7.42 5.22
CA PRO A 71 2.14 6.15 5.71
C PRO A 71 1.03 5.12 5.88
N VAL A 72 1.39 3.85 5.72
CA VAL A 72 0.53 2.69 5.98
C VAL A 72 1.03 1.92 7.18
N LEU A 73 0.12 1.31 7.93
CA LEU A 73 0.45 0.43 9.04
C LEU A 73 0.50 -1.02 8.56
N LEU A 74 1.65 -1.68 8.73
CA LEU A 74 1.78 -3.11 8.54
C LEU A 74 1.67 -3.83 9.88
N ASN A 75 0.95 -4.94 9.89
CA ASN A 75 0.76 -5.80 11.06
C ASN A 75 0.89 -7.28 10.69
N ARG A 76 1.61 -8.05 11.51
CA ARG A 76 1.64 -9.52 11.43
C ARG A 76 0.99 -10.11 12.68
N ALA A 77 0.08 -11.06 12.49
CA ALA A 77 -0.53 -11.80 13.60
C ALA A 77 0.34 -13.02 13.97
N PRO A 78 0.43 -13.39 15.28
CA PRO A 78 -0.09 -12.66 16.43
C PRO A 78 0.78 -11.44 16.81
N THR A 79 0.14 -10.37 17.28
CA THR A 79 0.84 -9.15 17.73
C THR A 79 1.25 -9.29 19.20
N LEU A 80 2.51 -9.67 19.47
CA LEU A 80 3.00 -9.91 20.83
C LEU A 80 3.43 -8.64 21.59
N HIS A 81 3.81 -7.60 20.85
CA HIS A 81 4.31 -6.36 21.41
C HIS A 81 4.18 -5.22 20.39
N ARG A 82 4.45 -3.98 20.83
CA ARG A 82 4.27 -2.76 20.00
C ARG A 82 4.95 -2.81 18.63
N LEU A 83 6.10 -3.49 18.49
CA LEU A 83 6.81 -3.59 17.20
C LEU A 83 6.11 -4.51 16.19
N GLY A 84 5.07 -5.24 16.59
CA GLY A 84 4.26 -6.06 15.68
C GLY A 84 3.32 -5.23 14.81
N ILE A 85 3.25 -3.91 15.03
CA ILE A 85 2.60 -2.92 14.14
C ILE A 85 3.59 -1.78 13.92
N GLN A 86 3.91 -1.48 12.66
CA GLN A 86 4.80 -0.35 12.33
C GLN A 86 4.29 0.40 11.11
N ALA A 87 4.59 1.70 11.05
CA ALA A 87 4.23 2.57 9.95
C ALA A 87 5.35 2.60 8.90
N PHE A 88 4.98 2.58 7.62
CA PHE A 88 5.91 2.66 6.49
C PHE A 88 5.37 3.59 5.41
N GLN A 89 6.28 4.27 4.70
CA GLN A 89 5.98 4.96 3.45
C GLN A 89 5.78 3.90 2.35
N PRO A 90 4.57 3.75 1.78
CA PRO A 90 4.37 2.76 0.74
C PRO A 90 4.98 3.24 -0.58
N ILE A 91 5.56 2.30 -1.32
CA ILE A 91 5.96 2.46 -2.73
C ILE A 91 5.19 1.45 -3.57
N LEU A 92 4.79 1.82 -4.78
CA LEU A 92 4.14 0.87 -5.69
C LEU A 92 5.15 -0.17 -6.18
N VAL A 93 4.75 -1.43 -6.14
CA VAL A 93 5.52 -2.55 -6.70
C VAL A 93 4.67 -3.38 -7.64
N GLU A 94 5.35 -4.07 -8.55
CA GLU A 94 4.74 -5.10 -9.38
C GLU A 94 4.41 -6.36 -8.58
N GLY A 95 3.52 -7.19 -9.13
CA GLY A 95 3.09 -8.44 -8.50
C GLY A 95 1.98 -8.25 -7.46
N ARG A 96 1.83 -9.24 -6.59
CA ARG A 96 0.72 -9.34 -5.62
C ARG A 96 1.16 -9.41 -4.16
N ALA A 97 2.46 -9.46 -3.89
CA ALA A 97 3.01 -9.62 -2.54
C ALA A 97 3.48 -8.28 -1.95
N ILE A 98 3.36 -8.13 -0.63
CA ILE A 98 3.88 -6.97 0.09
C ILE A 98 5.40 -7.15 0.24
N CYS A 99 6.18 -6.17 -0.21
CA CYS A 99 7.63 -6.21 0.00
C CYS A 99 7.97 -5.61 1.37
N LEU A 100 8.59 -6.41 2.23
CA LEU A 100 9.00 -6.01 3.58
C LEU A 100 10.52 -5.84 3.66
N HIS A 101 10.96 -4.79 4.36
CA HIS A 101 12.38 -4.57 4.60
C HIS A 101 12.96 -5.67 5.51
N PRO A 102 14.10 -6.31 5.18
CA PRO A 102 14.61 -7.47 5.94
C PRO A 102 14.97 -7.15 7.41
N LEU A 103 15.40 -5.92 7.72
CA LEU A 103 15.75 -5.53 9.09
C LEU A 103 14.55 -5.41 10.05
N VAL A 104 13.32 -5.31 9.55
CA VAL A 104 12.13 -5.23 10.43
C VAL A 104 11.52 -6.60 10.72
N CYS A 105 11.94 -7.66 10.03
CA CYS A 105 11.42 -9.03 10.22
C CYS A 105 11.44 -9.48 11.68
N LYS A 106 12.54 -9.20 12.41
CA LYS A 106 12.65 -9.54 13.84
C LYS A 106 11.60 -8.84 14.70
N GLY A 107 11.25 -7.60 14.37
CA GLY A 107 10.18 -6.85 15.06
C GLY A 107 8.78 -7.41 14.78
N PHE A 108 8.57 -8.10 13.66
CA PHE A 108 7.31 -8.77 13.35
C PHE A 108 7.32 -10.26 13.68
N ASN A 109 8.47 -10.81 14.10
CA ASN A 109 8.74 -12.25 14.16
C ASN A 109 8.40 -12.96 12.82
N ALA A 110 8.68 -12.29 11.70
CA ALA A 110 8.27 -12.73 10.37
C ALA A 110 9.40 -13.43 9.60
N ASP A 111 9.04 -14.42 8.80
CA ASP A 111 9.88 -15.05 7.78
C ASP A 111 9.19 -14.96 6.40
N PHE A 112 9.72 -15.67 5.40
CA PHE A 112 9.26 -15.56 4.01
C PHE A 112 8.83 -16.92 3.43
N ASP A 113 8.30 -17.82 4.27
CA ASP A 113 7.88 -19.16 3.86
C ASP A 113 6.37 -19.27 3.54
N GLY A 114 5.64 -18.14 3.61
CA GLY A 114 4.19 -18.08 3.42
C GLY A 114 3.48 -17.09 4.34
N ASP A 115 4.21 -16.47 5.26
CA ASP A 115 3.74 -15.41 6.14
C ASP A 115 2.94 -14.32 5.41
N GLN A 116 1.87 -13.85 6.08
CA GLN A 116 1.00 -12.79 5.57
C GLN A 116 0.96 -11.61 6.53
N MET A 117 0.86 -10.40 5.97
CA MET A 117 0.69 -9.18 6.74
C MET A 117 -0.57 -8.43 6.33
N ALA A 118 -1.26 -7.88 7.32
CA ALA A 118 -2.34 -6.93 7.12
C ALA A 118 -1.79 -5.52 6.94
N VAL A 119 -2.46 -4.74 6.09
CA VAL A 119 -2.14 -3.34 5.82
C VAL A 119 -3.36 -2.45 6.10
N HIS A 120 -3.12 -1.34 6.78
CA HIS A 120 -4.12 -0.36 7.16
C HIS A 120 -3.66 1.05 6.75
N VAL A 121 -4.59 1.83 6.21
CA VAL A 121 -4.40 3.28 5.99
C VAL A 121 -5.02 3.99 7.19
N PRO A 122 -4.28 4.86 7.89
CA PRO A 122 -4.78 5.63 9.03
C PRO A 122 -5.83 6.68 8.65
#